data_AF-A0A2T1CP38-F1
#
_entry.id   AF-A0A2T1CP38-F1
#
_cell.length_a   1.000
_cell.length_b   1.000
_cell.length_c   1.000
_cell.angle_alpha   90.00
_cell.angle_beta   90.00
_cell.angle_gamma   90.00
#
_symmetry.space_group_name_H-M   'P 1'
#
loop_
_entity.id
_entity.type
_entity.pdbx_description
1 polymer ?
#
loop_
_entity_poly.entity_id
_entity_poly.type
_entity_poly.pdbx_seq_one_letter_code
_entity_poly.pdbx_strand_id
1 'polypeptide(L)'
;MLILNDIIDRDRIIQTLTNLLSNAIKFSSPQTTVTLDARLQNDDTVRFQVQDCGRGIPPEHLETVFDRFQQVDAADSCDRGGTGLGLAICRSIVQQHVRCDDARYGWFGNFF
;
A
#
# COMPACT_ATOMS: atom_id res chain seq x y z
N MET A 1 0.18 -1.62 -5.30
CA MET A 1 -0.69 -1.28 -6.46
C MET A 1 -2.13 -1.21 -5.99
N LEU A 2 -2.87 -0.14 -6.32
CA LEU A 2 -4.28 0.07 -5.93
C LEU A 2 -5.14 0.26 -7.17
N ILE A 3 -6.34 -0.30 -7.21
CA ILE A 3 -7.30 -0.16 -8.32
C ILE A 3 -8.64 0.29 -7.73
N LEU A 4 -9.22 1.39 -8.22
CA LEU A 4 -10.41 2.04 -7.65
C LEU A 4 -11.45 2.34 -8.74
N ASN A 5 -12.76 2.23 -8.41
CA ASN A 5 -13.89 2.50 -9.31
C ASN A 5 -14.89 3.55 -8.77
N ASP A 6 -15.42 4.37 -9.70
CA ASP A 6 -16.63 5.23 -9.75
C ASP A 6 -17.10 6.03 -8.50
N ILE A 7 -17.29 5.43 -7.32
CA ILE A 7 -17.63 6.17 -6.09
C ILE A 7 -16.46 6.03 -5.12
N ILE A 8 -15.64 7.07 -5.05
CA ILE A 8 -14.45 7.06 -4.21
C ILE A 8 -14.49 8.19 -3.18
N ASP A 9 -14.33 7.82 -1.91
CA ASP A 9 -14.09 8.79 -0.84
C ASP A 9 -12.67 9.33 -0.98
N ARG A 10 -12.57 10.57 -1.48
CA ARG A 10 -11.31 11.29 -1.70
C ARG A 10 -10.40 11.22 -0.48
N ASP A 11 -10.93 11.46 0.72
CA ASP A 11 -10.13 11.53 1.95
C ASP A 11 -9.54 10.15 2.30
N ARG A 12 -10.29 9.08 2.00
CA ARG A 12 -9.83 7.70 2.18
C ARG A 12 -8.76 7.31 1.17
N ILE A 13 -8.85 7.76 -0.08
CA ILE A 13 -7.75 7.55 -1.05
C ILE A 13 -6.49 8.26 -0.57
N ILE A 14 -6.62 9.55 -0.18
CA ILE A 14 -5.48 10.34 0.29
C ILE A 14 -4.85 9.64 1.48
N GLN A 15 -5.63 9.20 2.47
CA GLN A 15 -5.15 8.44 3.61
C GLN A 15 -4.37 7.18 3.18
N THR A 16 -4.88 6.45 2.20
CA THR A 16 -4.24 5.24 1.68
C THR A 16 -2.91 5.55 1.00
N LEU A 17 -2.89 6.55 0.12
CA LEU A 17 -1.68 6.97 -0.62
C LEU A 17 -0.62 7.55 0.31
N THR A 18 -1.01 8.41 1.26
CA THR A 18 -0.10 8.96 2.27
C THR A 18 0.53 7.85 3.10
N ASN A 19 -0.24 6.83 3.48
CA ASN A 19 0.29 5.72 4.24
C ASN A 19 1.27 4.85 3.42
N LEU A 20 0.97 4.58 2.14
CA LEU A 20 1.90 3.88 1.26
C LEU A 20 3.19 4.66 1.03
N LEU A 21 3.08 5.96 0.72
CA LEU A 21 4.23 6.85 0.52
C LEU A 21 5.08 6.99 1.79
N SER A 22 4.44 7.12 2.95
CA SER A 22 5.14 7.20 4.23
C SER A 22 5.92 5.91 4.50
N ASN A 23 5.36 4.74 4.18
CA ASN A 23 6.08 3.47 4.30
C ASN A 23 7.26 3.42 3.31
N ALA A 24 7.03 3.75 2.05
CA ALA A 24 8.07 3.78 1.02
C ALA A 24 9.25 4.68 1.42
N ILE A 25 8.99 5.91 1.90
CA ILE A 25 10.03 6.84 2.37
C ILE A 25 10.73 6.29 3.61
N LYS A 26 9.98 5.76 4.57
CA LYS A 26 10.51 5.24 5.84
C LYS A 26 11.45 4.06 5.64
N PHE A 27 11.16 3.17 4.69
CA PHE A 27 11.93 1.94 4.46
C PHE A 27 12.93 2.03 3.30
N SER A 28 12.93 3.15 2.57
CA SER A 28 13.95 3.49 1.59
C SER A 28 15.26 3.95 2.23
N SER A 29 16.36 3.79 1.48
CA SER A 29 17.65 4.38 1.88
C SER A 29 17.66 5.90 1.63
N PRO A 30 18.46 6.69 2.37
CA PRO A 30 18.64 8.10 2.05
C PRO A 30 19.09 8.26 0.59
N GLN A 31 18.63 9.34 -0.07
CA GLN A 31 18.98 9.68 -1.45
C GLN A 31 18.45 8.70 -2.53
N THR A 32 17.45 7.87 -2.23
CA THR A 32 16.74 7.09 -3.26
C THR A 32 15.43 7.75 -3.67
N THR A 33 14.94 7.40 -4.85
CA THR A 33 13.68 7.92 -5.38
C THR A 33 12.51 7.02 -5.00
N VAL A 34 11.44 7.61 -4.49
CA VAL A 34 10.12 6.97 -4.39
C VAL A 34 9.25 7.54 -5.51
N THR A 35 8.64 6.65 -6.30
CA THR A 35 7.83 7.02 -7.46
C THR A 35 6.36 6.70 -7.19
N LEU A 36 5.48 7.69 -7.43
CA LEU A 36 4.03 7.49 -7.49
C LEU A 36 3.57 7.66 -8.94
N ASP A 37 2.96 6.62 -9.49
CA ASP A 37 2.38 6.59 -10.83
C ASP A 37 0.87 6.34 -10.73
N ALA A 38 0.11 6.98 -11.62
CA ALA A 38 -1.33 6.81 -11.74
C ALA A 38 -1.70 6.62 -13.21
N ARG A 39 -2.41 5.54 -13.52
CA ARG A 39 -2.83 5.21 -14.90
C ARG A 39 -4.30 4.81 -14.91
N LEU A 40 -5.04 5.35 -15.87
CA LEU A 40 -6.34 4.79 -16.22
C LEU A 40 -6.14 3.38 -16.78
N GLN A 41 -6.85 2.41 -16.21
CA GLN A 41 -6.90 1.03 -16.72
C GLN A 41 -7.99 0.90 -17.77
N ASN A 42 -9.16 1.47 -17.48
CA ASN A 42 -10.36 1.56 -18.32
C ASN A 42 -11.04 2.92 -18.00
N ASP A 43 -12.22 3.18 -18.59
CA ASP A 43 -12.93 4.46 -18.47
C ASP A 43 -13.24 4.87 -17.01
N ASP A 44 -13.51 3.91 -16.13
CA ASP A 44 -13.94 4.17 -14.74
C ASP A 44 -12.94 3.68 -13.67
N THR A 45 -11.75 3.23 -14.10
CA THR A 45 -10.80 2.55 -13.22
C THR A 45 -9.43 3.21 -13.24
N VAL A 46 -8.94 3.65 -12.08
CA VAL A 46 -7.58 4.19 -11.94
C VAL A 46 -6.70 3.22 -11.14
N ARG A 47 -5.52 2.94 -11.68
CA ARG A 47 -4.44 2.21 -11.02
C ARG A 47 -3.42 3.18 -10.44
N PHE A 48 -3.17 3.09 -9.13
CA PHE A 48 -2.05 3.76 -8.48
C PHE A 48 -0.92 2.77 -8.17
N GLN A 49 0.32 3.17 -8.42
CA GLN A 49 1.52 2.40 -8.11
C GLN A 49 2.50 3.27 -7.33
N VAL A 50 2.91 2.79 -6.16
CA VAL A 50 4.04 3.35 -5.41
C VAL A 50 5.19 2.36 -5.58
N GLN A 51 6.36 2.87 -5.96
CA GLN A 51 7.59 2.10 -6.08
C GLN A 51 8.67 2.77 -5.24
N ASP A 52 9.40 1.97 -4.47
CA ASP A 52 10.49 2.42 -3.63
C ASP A 52 11.76 1.58 -3.85
N CYS A 53 12.86 1.98 -3.23
CA CYS A 53 14.15 1.28 -3.30
C CYS A 53 14.59 0.82 -1.90
N GLY A 54 13.62 0.45 -1.06
CA GLY A 54 13.85 -0.11 0.26
C GLY A 54 14.32 -1.55 0.22
N ARG A 55 14.41 -2.15 1.41
CA ARG A 55 14.81 -3.55 1.59
C ARG A 55 13.79 -4.57 1.05
N GLY A 56 12.64 -4.12 0.56
CA GLY A 56 11.51 -4.95 0.19
C GLY A 56 10.80 -5.60 1.39
N ILE A 57 9.87 -6.51 1.08
CA ILE A 57 9.16 -7.34 2.06
C ILE A 57 9.53 -8.80 1.78
N PRO A 58 9.98 -9.58 2.79
CA PRO A 58 10.25 -10.99 2.60
C PRO A 58 8.98 -11.74 2.14
N PRO A 59 9.09 -12.73 1.24
CA PRO A 59 7.95 -13.45 0.67
C PRO A 59 6.97 -14.01 1.71
N GLU A 60 7.48 -14.52 2.82
CA GLU A 60 6.73 -15.07 3.96
C GLU A 60 5.86 -14.03 4.69
N HIS A 61 6.18 -12.74 4.54
CA HIS A 61 5.45 -11.64 5.16
C HIS A 61 4.50 -10.93 4.20
N LEU A 62 4.49 -11.27 2.91
CA LEU A 62 3.65 -10.59 1.92
C LEU A 62 2.15 -10.68 2.24
N GLU A 63 1.67 -11.77 2.84
CA GLU A 63 0.26 -11.90 3.22
C GLU A 63 -0.04 -11.20 4.56
N THR A 64 0.88 -11.28 5.51
CA THR A 64 0.68 -10.81 6.89
C THR A 64 1.00 -9.34 7.09
N VAL A 65 1.73 -8.69 6.19
CA VAL A 65 2.07 -7.25 6.29
C VAL A 65 0.85 -6.32 6.27
N PHE A 66 -0.31 -6.83 5.84
CA PHE A 66 -1.59 -6.12 5.89
C PHE A 66 -2.40 -6.36 7.15
N ASP A 67 -1.95 -7.25 8.04
CA ASP A 67 -2.63 -7.49 9.30
C ASP A 67 -2.23 -6.42 10.31
N ARG A 68 -3.15 -6.15 11.25
CA ARG A 68 -2.92 -5.13 12.26
C ARG A 68 -1.77 -5.52 13.16
N PHE A 69 -0.91 -4.56 13.45
CA PHE A 69 0.25 -4.70 14.35
C PHE A 69 1.36 -5.62 13.83
N GLN A 70 1.28 -6.06 12.58
CA GLN A 70 2.37 -6.83 11.97
C GLN A 70 3.52 -5.91 11.56
N GLN A 71 4.73 -6.32 11.93
CA GLN A 71 5.98 -5.68 11.54
C GLN A 71 6.96 -6.77 11.15
N VAL A 72 7.63 -6.58 10.01
CA VAL A 72 8.55 -7.56 9.43
C VAL A 72 9.79 -7.78 10.33
N ASP A 73 10.24 -6.74 11.04
CA ASP A 73 11.36 -6.84 11.98
C ASP A 73 11.10 -6.04 13.27
N ALA A 74 11.43 -6.65 14.42
CA ALA A 74 11.37 -6.00 15.73
C ALA A 74 12.38 -4.85 15.90
N ALA A 75 13.46 -4.84 15.10
CA ALA A 75 14.45 -3.77 15.09
C ALA A 75 13.88 -2.45 14.55
N ASP A 76 12.94 -2.50 13.59
CA ASP A 76 12.28 -1.31 13.05
C ASP A 76 11.24 -0.70 14.01
N SER A 77 10.75 -1.50 14.96
CA SER A 77 9.84 -1.06 16.02
C SER A 77 10.50 0.00 16.89
N CYS A 78 11.81 -0.15 17.13
CA CYS A 78 12.58 0.71 18.04
C CYS A 78 13.14 1.95 17.33
N ASP A 79 13.61 1.81 16.08
CA ASP A 79 14.40 2.85 15.41
C ASP A 79 13.60 3.75 14.46
N ARG A 80 12.47 3.26 13.90
CA ARG A 80 11.71 4.01 12.89
C ARG A 80 10.24 4.25 13.20
N GLY A 81 9.74 3.89 14.38
CA GLY A 81 8.43 4.28 14.92
C GLY A 81 7.23 3.97 14.01
N GLY A 82 6.52 2.87 14.24
CA GLY A 82 5.30 2.55 13.48
C GLY A 82 4.34 1.72 14.33
N THR A 83 3.03 1.92 14.15
CA THR A 83 2.00 1.16 14.88
C THR A 83 1.65 -0.18 14.22
N GLY A 84 2.14 -0.42 13.00
CA GLY A 84 1.73 -1.58 12.19
C GLY A 84 0.26 -1.53 11.74
N LEU A 85 -0.38 -0.35 11.81
CA LEU A 85 -1.79 -0.18 11.41
C LEU A 85 -1.96 0.31 9.97
N GLY A 86 -0.93 0.93 9.40
CA GLY A 86 -1.02 1.63 8.13
C GLY A 86 -1.55 0.76 6.99
N LEU A 87 -0.88 -0.35 6.71
CA LEU A 87 -1.24 -1.24 5.60
C LEU A 87 -2.59 -1.94 5.85
N ALA A 88 -2.94 -2.21 7.10
CA ALA A 88 -4.25 -2.73 7.48
C ALA A 88 -5.39 -1.72 7.17
N ILE A 89 -5.16 -0.42 7.44
CA ILE A 89 -6.09 0.65 7.07
C ILE A 89 -6.21 0.74 5.55
N CYS A 90 -5.09 0.71 4.81
CA CYS A 90 -5.09 0.70 3.36
C CYS A 90 -5.94 -0.45 2.81
N ARG A 91 -5.76 -1.68 3.32
CA ARG A 91 -6.52 -2.85 2.90
C ARG A 91 -8.02 -2.67 3.15
N SER A 92 -8.40 -2.19 4.33
CA SER A 92 -9.80 -1.95 4.68
C SER A 92 -10.45 -0.90 3.76
N ILE A 93 -9.73 0.19 3.44
CA ILE A 93 -10.24 1.24 2.56
C ILE A 93 -10.43 0.70 1.16
N VAL A 94 -9.46 -0.02 0.62
CA VAL A 94 -9.55 -0.59 -0.74
C VAL A 94 -10.70 -1.58 -0.83
N GLN A 95 -10.88 -2.45 0.17
CA GLN A 95 -11.99 -3.40 0.21
C GLN A 95 -13.37 -2.73 0.24
N GLN A 96 -13.47 -1.54 0.82
CA GLN A 96 -14.73 -0.76 0.82
C GLN A 96 -15.03 -0.11 -0.53
N HIS A 97 -14.03 0.03 -1.41
CA HIS A 97 -14.13 0.73 -2.70
C HIS A 97 -14.00 -0.19 -3.92
N VAL A 98 -13.65 -1.47 -3.73
CA VAL A 98 -13.64 -2.50 -4.78
C VAL A 98 -14.96 -3.27 -4.71
N ARG A 99 -15.73 -3.31 -5.81
CA ARG A 99 -16.95 -4.14 -5.90
C ARG A 99 -16.61 -5.61 -5.69
N CYS A 100 -17.48 -6.31 -4.95
CA CYS A 100 -17.38 -7.73 -4.59
C CYS A 100 -17.38 -8.71 -5.79
N ASP A 101 -17.55 -8.24 -7.02
CA ASP A 101 -17.77 -9.09 -8.20
C ASP A 101 -16.52 -9.44 -9.02
N ASP A 102 -15.34 -8.87 -8.73
CA ASP A 102 -14.15 -9.20 -9.51
C ASP A 102 -12.95 -9.50 -8.60
N ALA A 103 -12.82 -10.78 -8.25
CA ALA A 103 -11.69 -11.37 -7.53
C ALA A 103 -10.34 -11.19 -8.26
N ARG A 104 -10.31 -10.56 -9.45
CA ARG A 104 -9.09 -10.23 -10.20
C ARG A 104 -8.49 -8.87 -9.88
N TYR A 105 -9.19 -8.00 -9.14
CA TYR A 105 -8.66 -6.70 -8.69
C TYR A 105 -8.16 -6.72 -7.24
N GLY A 106 -7.80 -7.91 -6.75
CA GLY A 106 -7.06 -8.08 -5.51
C GLY A 106 -5.61 -7.64 -5.68
N TRP A 107 -5.11 -6.89 -4.71
CA TRP A 107 -3.70 -6.64 -4.44
C TRP A 107 -2.79 -7.83 -4.87
N PHE A 108 -2.19 -7.76 -6.06
CA PHE A 108 -1.19 -8.76 -6.48
C PHE A 108 0.17 -8.33 -5.94
N GLY A 109 0.64 -9.09 -4.95
CA GLY A 109 1.98 -8.98 -4.39
C GLY A 109 3.00 -9.15 -5.50
N ASN A 110 3.79 -8.10 -5.74
CA ASN A 110 5.10 -8.09 -6.42
C ASN A 110 5.65 -6.64 -6.57
N PHE A 111 5.26 -5.71 -5.70
CA PHE A 111 5.64 -4.29 -5.86
C PHE A 111 5.96 -3.64 -4.51
N PHE A 112 6.92 -4.24 -3.81
CA PHE A 112 7.77 -3.63 -2.79
C PHE A 112 9.21 -4.10 -3.05
#